data_AF-A0A936H3M0-F1
#
_entry.id   AF-A0A936H3M0-F1
#
_cell.length_a   1.000
_cell.length_b   1.000
_cell.length_c   1.000
_cell.angle_alpha   90.00
_cell.angle_beta   90.00
_cell.angle_gamma   90.00
#
_symmetry.space_group_name_H-M   'P 1'
#
loop_
_entity.id
_entity.type
_entity.pdbx_description
1 polymer ?
#
loop_
_entity_poly.entity_id
_entity_poly.type
_entity_poly.pdbx_seq_one_letter_code
_entity_poly.pdbx_strand_id
1 'polypeptide(L)'
;MDYSKNVQASEAADFAYAQWYAQLPDERKAAFFRDGFRLVAEKIRHDAFAENPFATEAEIILRFIELTQQSDYPPEVFAHIRQTMQQRIEAEWKQRFRSMKHALGWSYQEMAAFIGAASGSSLKASVSRQLPAFAKLAVCVFEEMEKRLAIPTSSNLAELESLE
;
A
#
# COMPACT_ATOMS: atom_id res chain seq x y z
N MET A 1 -43.02 -8.79 -6.57
CA MET A 1 -42.21 -9.29 -5.44
C MET A 1 -42.85 -8.79 -4.15
N ASP A 2 -43.15 -9.70 -3.23
CA ASP A 2 -43.77 -9.35 -1.94
C ASP A 2 -42.66 -8.96 -0.94
N TYR A 3 -42.49 -7.66 -0.76
CA TYR A 3 -41.42 -7.06 0.04
C TYR A 3 -41.49 -7.50 1.51
N SER A 4 -42.69 -7.82 2.02
CA SER A 4 -42.93 -8.19 3.42
C SER A 4 -42.34 -9.54 3.80
N LYS A 5 -42.43 -10.54 2.89
CA LYS A 5 -41.86 -11.87 3.10
C LYS A 5 -40.34 -11.87 3.08
N ASN A 6 -39.73 -11.03 2.26
CA ASN A 6 -38.27 -10.88 2.20
C ASN A 6 -37.72 -10.24 3.48
N VAL A 7 -38.45 -9.29 4.06
CA VAL A 7 -38.06 -8.65 5.34
C VAL A 7 -38.16 -9.65 6.50
N GLN A 8 -39.26 -10.41 6.60
CA GLN A 8 -39.42 -11.42 7.65
C GLN A 8 -38.41 -12.57 7.55
N ALA A 9 -38.09 -13.01 6.32
CA ALA A 9 -37.05 -14.01 6.09
C ALA A 9 -35.66 -13.48 6.48
N SER A 10 -35.39 -12.19 6.24
CA SER A 10 -34.15 -11.53 6.69
C SER A 10 -34.08 -11.46 8.21
N GLU A 11 -35.16 -11.07 8.89
CA GLU A 11 -35.21 -10.98 10.35
C GLU A 11 -34.99 -12.35 11.03
N ALA A 12 -35.62 -13.40 10.51
CA ALA A 12 -35.42 -14.76 11.02
C ALA A 12 -33.97 -15.24 10.80
N ALA A 13 -33.36 -14.89 9.67
CA ALA A 13 -31.95 -15.20 9.39
C ALA A 13 -31.00 -14.43 10.31
N ASP A 14 -31.25 -13.14 10.52
CA ASP A 14 -30.44 -12.28 11.40
C ASP A 14 -30.53 -12.77 12.86
N PHE A 15 -31.72 -13.17 13.32
CA PHE A 15 -31.91 -13.72 14.65
C PHE A 15 -31.25 -15.09 14.82
N ALA A 16 -31.34 -15.97 13.82
CA ALA A 16 -30.65 -17.26 13.82
C ALA A 16 -29.12 -17.07 13.85
N TYR A 17 -28.61 -16.10 13.09
CA TYR A 17 -27.19 -15.74 13.11
C TYR A 17 -26.76 -15.23 14.49
N ALA A 18 -27.53 -14.35 15.11
CA ALA A 18 -27.25 -13.83 16.45
C ALA A 18 -27.23 -14.94 17.52
N GLN A 19 -28.18 -15.88 17.45
CA GLN A 19 -28.22 -17.03 18.37
C GLN A 19 -27.02 -17.96 18.19
N TRP A 20 -26.68 -18.29 16.94
CA TRP A 20 -25.49 -19.09 16.63
C TRP A 20 -24.21 -18.40 17.11
N TYR A 21 -24.07 -17.09 16.85
CA TYR A 21 -22.92 -16.30 17.29
C TYR A 21 -22.80 -16.24 18.81
N ALA A 22 -23.91 -16.11 19.53
CA ALA A 22 -23.93 -16.06 20.99
C ALA A 22 -23.37 -17.33 21.64
N GLN A 23 -23.53 -18.49 20.99
CA GLN A 23 -23.06 -19.80 21.46
C GLN A 23 -21.55 -20.02 21.26
N LEU A 24 -20.87 -19.18 20.48
CA LEU A 24 -19.43 -19.35 20.23
C LEU A 24 -18.59 -19.05 21.49
N PRO A 25 -17.46 -19.77 21.70
CA PRO A 25 -16.47 -19.40 22.71
C PRO A 25 -15.91 -18.00 22.47
N ASP A 26 -15.48 -17.31 23.53
CA ASP A 26 -14.98 -15.93 23.44
C ASP A 26 -13.78 -15.80 22.50
N GLU A 27 -12.89 -16.79 22.46
CA GLU A 27 -11.76 -16.84 21.51
C GLU A 27 -12.22 -16.83 20.05
N ARG A 28 -13.33 -17.53 19.75
CA ARG A 28 -13.90 -17.59 18.39
C ARG A 28 -14.61 -16.30 18.03
N LYS A 29 -15.33 -15.69 18.97
CA LYS A 29 -15.92 -14.35 18.82
C LYS A 29 -14.84 -13.30 18.56
N ALA A 30 -13.77 -13.30 19.35
CA ALA A 30 -12.63 -12.41 19.19
C ALA A 30 -11.92 -12.61 17.84
N ALA A 31 -11.73 -13.86 17.40
CA ALA A 31 -11.18 -14.15 16.08
C ALA A 31 -12.05 -13.60 14.96
N PHE A 32 -13.38 -13.74 15.05
CA PHE A 32 -14.31 -13.21 14.06
C PHE A 32 -14.20 -11.68 13.92
N PHE A 33 -14.17 -10.95 15.04
CA PHE A 33 -13.97 -9.50 15.01
C PHE A 33 -12.61 -9.12 14.41
N ARG A 34 -11.54 -9.78 14.85
CA ARG A 34 -10.18 -9.55 14.32
C ARG A 34 -10.12 -9.79 12.82
N ASP A 35 -10.72 -10.87 12.35
CA ASP A 35 -10.71 -11.24 10.94
C ASP A 35 -11.57 -10.27 10.12
N GLY A 36 -12.65 -9.71 10.69
CA GLY A 36 -13.40 -8.60 10.12
C GLY A 36 -12.58 -7.31 9.98
N PHE A 37 -11.83 -6.90 11.01
CA PHE A 37 -10.91 -5.77 10.91
C PHE A 37 -9.80 -6.01 9.87
N ARG A 38 -9.26 -7.23 9.84
CA ARG A 38 -8.28 -7.64 8.84
C ARG A 38 -8.85 -7.56 7.44
N LEU A 39 -10.10 -7.99 7.22
CA LEU A 39 -10.76 -7.89 5.92
C LEU A 39 -10.82 -6.44 5.43
N VAL A 40 -11.20 -5.49 6.30
CA VAL A 40 -11.24 -4.07 5.94
C VAL A 40 -9.85 -3.54 5.61
N ALA A 41 -8.85 -3.87 6.44
CA ALA A 41 -7.46 -3.45 6.21
C ALA A 41 -6.89 -4.01 4.89
N GLU A 42 -7.10 -5.30 4.61
CA GLU A 42 -6.65 -5.91 3.35
C GLU A 42 -7.39 -5.37 2.14
N LYS A 43 -8.69 -5.05 2.25
CA LYS A 43 -9.42 -4.40 1.16
C LYS A 43 -8.84 -3.03 0.83
N ILE A 44 -8.56 -2.22 1.86
CA ILE A 44 -7.98 -0.88 1.69
C ILE A 44 -6.57 -0.98 1.09
N ARG A 45 -5.76 -1.95 1.54
CA ARG A 45 -4.45 -2.23 0.95
C ARG A 45 -4.58 -2.61 -0.53
N HIS A 46 -5.47 -3.53 -0.85
CA HIS A 46 -5.73 -3.96 -2.23
C HIS A 46 -6.11 -2.77 -3.12
N ASP A 47 -7.04 -1.92 -2.66
CA ASP A 47 -7.49 -0.76 -3.43
C ASP A 47 -6.39 0.28 -3.61
N ALA A 48 -5.60 0.52 -2.57
CA ALA A 48 -4.45 1.42 -2.65
C ALA A 48 -3.44 0.94 -3.71
N PHE A 49 -3.15 -0.36 -3.77
CA PHE A 49 -2.26 -0.91 -4.80
C PHE A 49 -2.89 -0.95 -6.19
N ALA A 50 -4.20 -1.14 -6.31
CA ALA A 50 -4.90 -1.08 -7.59
C ALA A 50 -4.85 0.32 -8.20
N GLU A 51 -4.97 1.37 -7.38
CA GLU A 51 -4.87 2.78 -7.81
C GLU A 51 -3.42 3.22 -8.02
N ASN A 52 -2.52 2.81 -7.12
CA ASN A 52 -1.10 3.10 -7.18
C ASN A 52 -0.29 1.85 -6.79
N PRO A 53 0.28 1.11 -7.76
CA PRO A 53 1.08 -0.09 -7.50
C PRO A 53 2.33 0.14 -6.63
N PHE A 54 2.69 1.40 -6.41
CA PHE A 54 3.85 1.84 -5.63
C PHE A 54 3.44 2.55 -4.33
N ALA A 55 2.18 2.40 -3.90
CA ALA A 55 1.70 2.91 -2.63
C ALA A 55 2.63 2.49 -1.48
N THR A 56 2.91 3.44 -0.59
CA THR A 56 3.68 3.23 0.63
C THR A 56 2.80 2.64 1.72
N GLU A 57 3.38 1.94 2.70
CA GLU A 57 2.58 1.40 3.81
C GLU A 57 1.99 2.54 4.64
N ALA A 58 2.70 3.66 4.79
CA ALA A 58 2.14 4.85 5.44
C ALA A 58 0.95 5.47 4.68
N GLU A 59 0.91 5.42 3.33
CA GLU A 59 -0.29 5.83 2.55
C GLU A 59 -1.47 4.90 2.82
N ILE A 60 -1.22 3.59 2.87
CA ILE A 60 -2.26 2.58 3.15
C ILE A 60 -2.83 2.77 4.56
N ILE A 61 -1.95 2.95 5.56
CA ILE A 61 -2.35 3.18 6.95
C ILE A 61 -3.13 4.50 7.07
N LEU A 62 -2.66 5.58 6.42
CA LEU A 62 -3.37 6.86 6.46
C LEU A 62 -4.78 6.72 5.87
N ARG A 63 -4.91 6.04 4.73
CA ARG A 63 -6.21 5.77 4.10
C ARG A 63 -7.11 4.94 5.01
N PHE A 64 -6.56 3.95 5.71
CA PHE A 64 -7.32 3.18 6.70
C PHE A 64 -7.89 4.07 7.80
N ILE A 65 -7.06 4.96 8.36
CA ILE A 65 -7.48 5.89 9.42
C ILE A 65 -8.55 6.87 8.88
N GLU A 66 -8.34 7.42 7.68
CA GLU A 66 -9.30 8.31 7.01
C GLU A 66 -10.67 7.65 6.81
N LEU A 67 -10.70 6.38 6.41
CA LEU A 67 -11.96 5.68 6.12
C LEU A 67 -12.67 5.12 7.35
N THR A 68 -11.94 4.76 8.40
CA THR A 68 -12.50 3.99 9.52
C THR A 68 -12.56 4.76 10.85
N GLN A 69 -11.71 5.78 11.02
CA GLN A 69 -11.48 6.42 12.33
C GLN A 69 -11.52 7.95 12.28
N GLN A 70 -11.72 8.57 11.12
CA GLN A 70 -11.69 10.04 11.01
C GLN A 70 -12.68 10.73 11.94
N SER A 71 -13.89 10.19 12.11
CA SER A 71 -14.91 10.71 13.02
C SER A 71 -14.56 10.57 14.49
N ASP A 72 -13.61 9.69 14.82
CA ASP A 72 -13.25 9.34 16.20
C ASP A 72 -12.21 10.32 16.77
N TYR A 73 -11.62 11.16 15.91
CA TYR A 73 -10.59 12.12 16.29
C TYR A 73 -11.08 13.56 16.21
N PRO A 74 -10.74 14.41 17.20
CA PRO A 74 -10.82 15.86 17.03
C PRO A 74 -10.04 16.34 15.81
N PRO A 75 -10.47 17.41 15.12
CA PRO A 75 -9.82 17.89 13.90
C PRO A 75 -8.31 18.16 14.04
N GLU A 76 -7.88 18.68 15.19
CA GLU A 76 -6.48 18.95 15.50
C GLU A 76 -5.64 17.68 15.65
N VAL A 77 -6.20 16.64 16.27
CA VAL A 77 -5.55 15.33 16.42
C VAL A 77 -5.42 14.67 15.06
N PHE A 78 -6.49 14.73 14.26
CA PHE A 78 -6.49 14.18 12.91
C PHE A 78 -5.48 14.91 11.99
N ALA A 79 -5.39 16.23 12.08
CA ALA A 79 -4.38 17.01 11.35
C ALA A 79 -2.95 16.59 11.73
N HIS A 80 -2.69 16.33 13.01
CA HIS A 80 -1.40 15.82 13.49
C HIS A 80 -1.10 14.41 12.96
N ILE A 81 -2.11 13.52 12.93
CA ILE A 81 -1.98 12.18 12.33
C ILE A 81 -1.61 12.30 10.85
N ARG A 82 -2.33 13.12 10.08
CA ARG A 82 -2.04 13.35 8.66
C ARG A 82 -0.61 13.85 8.44
N GLN A 83 -0.17 14.82 9.24
CA GLN A 83 1.19 15.35 9.16
C GLN A 83 2.25 14.28 9.46
N THR A 84 2.01 13.47 10.51
CA THR A 84 2.93 12.40 10.90
C THR A 84 3.02 11.32 9.82
N MET A 85 1.88 10.92 9.24
CA MET A 85 1.87 9.96 8.15
C MET A 85 2.56 10.53 6.91
N GLN A 86 2.35 11.80 6.58
CA GLN A 86 3.06 12.44 5.45
C GLN A 86 4.58 12.41 5.60
N GLN A 87 5.09 12.57 6.83
CA GLN A 87 6.53 12.42 7.11
C GLN A 87 7.01 10.98 6.92
N ARG A 88 6.20 9.99 7.32
CA ARG A 88 6.52 8.56 7.12
C ARG A 88 6.51 8.17 5.65
N ILE A 89 5.51 8.61 4.89
CA ILE A 89 5.43 8.44 3.43
C ILE A 89 6.71 8.96 2.78
N GLU A 90 7.11 10.18 3.15
CA GLU A 90 8.33 10.78 2.61
C GLU A 90 9.60 10.04 3.04
N ALA A 91 9.65 9.50 4.25
CA ALA A 91 10.76 8.68 4.72
C ALA A 91 10.87 7.35 3.96
N GLU A 92 9.75 6.67 3.71
CA GLU A 92 9.69 5.45 2.89
C GLU A 92 10.18 5.72 1.47
N TRP A 93 9.72 6.80 0.83
CA TRP A 93 10.20 7.20 -0.49
C TRP A 93 11.71 7.48 -0.50
N LYS A 94 12.23 8.20 0.49
CA LYS A 94 13.67 8.45 0.63
C LYS A 94 14.46 7.15 0.83
N GLN A 95 13.91 6.19 1.58
CA GLN A 95 14.52 4.88 1.77
C GLN A 95 14.58 4.10 0.45
N ARG A 96 13.47 4.02 -0.28
CA ARG A 96 13.40 3.35 -1.60
C ARG A 96 14.38 3.97 -2.61
N PHE A 97 14.46 5.30 -2.64
CA PHE A 97 15.45 6.00 -3.46
C PHE A 97 16.90 5.66 -3.08
N ARG A 98 17.22 5.57 -1.78
CA ARG A 98 18.55 5.15 -1.33
C ARG A 98 18.87 3.72 -1.72
N SER A 99 17.90 2.81 -1.61
CA SER A 99 18.02 1.41 -2.03
C SER A 99 18.30 1.30 -3.54
N MET A 100 17.50 1.96 -4.37
CA MET A 100 17.72 2.06 -5.82
C MET A 100 19.12 2.58 -6.14
N LYS A 101 19.50 3.72 -5.53
CA LYS A 101 20.82 4.33 -5.74
C LYS A 101 21.96 3.37 -5.39
N HIS A 102 21.81 2.63 -4.28
CA HIS A 102 22.79 1.65 -3.85
C HIS A 102 22.87 0.45 -4.80
N ALA A 103 21.74 -0.09 -5.24
CA ALA A 103 21.68 -1.21 -6.18
C ALA A 103 22.31 -0.87 -7.55
N LEU A 104 22.11 0.37 -8.03
CA LEU A 104 22.71 0.86 -9.28
C LEU A 104 24.18 1.28 -9.14
N GLY A 105 24.74 1.33 -7.92
CA GLY A 105 26.09 1.80 -7.68
C GLY A 105 26.30 3.30 -7.93
N TRP A 106 25.22 4.08 -8.05
CA TRP A 106 25.30 5.49 -8.46
C TRP A 106 25.68 6.44 -7.31
N SER A 107 26.54 7.39 -7.63
CA SER A 107 26.82 8.57 -6.82
C SER A 107 25.83 9.70 -7.13
N TYR A 108 25.70 10.66 -6.20
CA TYR A 108 24.91 11.87 -6.47
C TYR A 108 25.47 12.69 -7.63
N GLN A 109 26.77 12.60 -7.90
CA GLN A 109 27.41 13.33 -8.98
C GLN A 109 27.06 12.74 -10.35
N GLU A 110 27.08 11.41 -10.49
CA GLU A 110 26.68 10.72 -11.72
C GLU A 110 25.19 10.97 -12.02
N MET A 111 24.34 10.87 -11.01
CA MET A 111 22.91 11.19 -11.17
C MET A 111 22.70 12.65 -11.58
N ALA A 112 23.44 13.59 -10.99
CA ALA A 112 23.34 15.00 -11.35
C ALA A 112 23.79 15.25 -12.80
N ALA A 113 24.88 14.61 -13.23
CA ALA A 113 25.33 14.69 -14.62
C ALA A 113 24.30 14.11 -15.59
N PHE A 114 23.68 12.98 -15.24
CA PHE A 114 22.66 12.33 -16.07
C PHE A 114 21.40 13.18 -16.26
N ILE A 115 20.90 13.80 -15.18
CA ILE A 115 19.68 14.62 -15.24
C ILE A 115 19.95 16.09 -15.61
N GLY A 116 21.22 16.46 -15.87
CA GLY A 116 21.61 17.84 -16.16
C GLY A 116 21.47 18.80 -14.98
N ALA A 117 21.56 18.32 -13.73
CA ALA A 117 21.53 19.16 -12.54
C ALA A 117 22.88 19.87 -12.31
N ALA A 118 22.83 21.05 -11.69
CA ALA A 118 24.01 21.90 -11.48
C ALA A 118 25.16 21.22 -10.68
N SER A 119 24.84 20.32 -9.75
CA SER A 119 25.84 19.52 -9.02
C SER A 119 25.19 18.38 -8.23
N GLY A 120 25.98 17.37 -7.86
CA GLY A 120 25.54 16.31 -6.95
C GLY A 120 25.11 16.83 -5.56
N SER A 121 25.70 17.94 -5.10
CA SER A 121 25.31 18.60 -3.85
C SER A 121 23.90 19.21 -3.92
N SER A 122 23.56 19.83 -5.05
CA SER A 122 22.21 20.36 -5.30
C SER A 122 21.16 19.25 -5.30
N LEU A 123 21.45 18.15 -5.99
CA LEU A 123 20.57 16.98 -6.01
C LEU A 123 20.39 16.37 -4.61
N LYS A 124 21.48 16.20 -3.86
CA LYS A 124 21.44 15.70 -2.48
C LYS A 124 20.59 16.61 -1.57
N ALA A 125 20.72 17.92 -1.69
CA ALA A 125 19.94 18.88 -0.91
C ALA A 125 18.44 18.78 -1.21
N SER A 126 18.07 18.68 -2.49
CA SER A 126 16.68 18.52 -2.93
C SER A 126 16.08 17.22 -2.37
N VAL A 127 16.75 16.08 -2.59
CA VAL A 127 16.31 14.77 -2.08
C VAL A 127 16.21 14.75 -0.55
N SER A 128 17.08 15.47 0.15
CA SER A 128 17.06 15.51 1.63
C SER A 128 15.84 16.24 2.18
N ARG A 129 15.36 17.29 1.49
CA ARG A 129 14.15 18.03 1.89
C ARG A 129 12.90 17.24 1.54
N GLN A 130 12.70 16.98 0.25
CA GLN A 130 11.55 16.26 -0.28
C GLN A 130 11.97 15.57 -1.58
N LEU A 131 11.62 14.30 -1.74
CA LEU A 131 11.94 13.53 -2.93
C LEU A 131 11.12 14.07 -4.10
N PRO A 132 11.77 14.64 -5.13
CA PRO A 132 11.07 15.18 -6.29
C PRO A 132 10.27 14.10 -7.04
N ALA A 133 9.22 14.51 -7.76
CA ALA A 133 8.36 13.58 -8.49
C ALA A 133 9.13 12.72 -9.51
N PHE A 134 10.11 13.28 -10.22
CA PHE A 134 10.94 12.52 -11.16
C PHE A 134 11.76 11.42 -10.46
N ALA A 135 12.20 11.66 -9.22
CA ALA A 135 12.96 10.68 -8.46
C ALA A 135 12.05 9.55 -7.94
N LYS A 136 10.80 9.86 -7.60
CA LYS A 136 9.77 8.85 -7.32
C LYS A 136 9.51 7.98 -8.55
N LEU A 137 9.34 8.60 -9.72
CA LEU A 137 9.17 7.87 -10.98
C LEU A 137 10.36 6.94 -11.27
N ALA A 138 11.59 7.41 -11.10
CA ALA A 138 12.79 6.58 -11.28
C ALA A 138 12.79 5.36 -10.36
N VAL A 139 12.40 5.53 -9.09
CA VAL A 139 12.23 4.42 -8.14
C VAL A 139 11.17 3.44 -8.62
N CYS A 140 10.01 3.92 -9.06
CA CYS A 140 8.94 3.05 -9.57
C CYS A 140 9.41 2.21 -10.77
N VAL A 141 10.09 2.84 -11.73
CA VAL A 141 10.63 2.15 -12.92
C VAL A 141 11.66 1.11 -12.50
N PHE A 142 12.56 1.45 -11.59
CA PHE A 142 13.58 0.52 -11.09
C PHE A 142 12.96 -0.71 -10.42
N GLU A 143 12.03 -0.51 -9.49
CA GLU A 143 11.39 -1.62 -8.77
C GLU A 143 10.53 -2.48 -9.70
N GLU A 144 9.90 -1.90 -10.72
CA GLU A 144 9.17 -2.65 -11.74
C GLU A 144 10.11 -3.52 -12.58
N MET A 145 11.29 -3.00 -12.94
CA MET A 145 12.32 -3.78 -13.64
C MET A 145 12.82 -4.93 -12.77
N GLU A 146 13.10 -4.70 -11.49
CA GLU A 146 13.51 -5.76 -10.57
C GLU A 146 12.44 -6.86 -10.45
N LYS A 147 11.16 -6.48 -10.32
CA LYS A 147 10.05 -7.44 -10.28
C LYS A 147 10.01 -8.30 -11.55
N ARG A 148 10.16 -7.70 -12.73
CA ARG A 148 10.17 -8.43 -14.02
C ARG A 148 11.34 -9.39 -14.15
N LEU A 149 12.52 -9.01 -13.64
CA LEU A 149 13.72 -9.84 -13.65
C LEU A 149 13.66 -10.98 -12.63
N ALA A 150 12.92 -10.79 -11.53
CA ALA A 150 12.74 -11.79 -10.48
C ALA A 150 11.69 -12.87 -10.84
N ILE A 151 10.85 -12.66 -11.84
CA ILE A 151 9.91 -13.68 -12.33
C ILE A 151 10.71 -14.64 -13.25
N PRO A 152 10.86 -15.93 -12.89
CA PRO A 152 11.47 -16.90 -13.80
C PRO A 152 10.60 -16.95 -15.07
N THR A 153 11.22 -16.64 -16.20
CA THR A 153 10.57 -16.59 -17.50
C THR A 153 10.13 -18.01 -17.89
N SER A 154 8.92 -18.42 -17.51
CA SER A 154 8.29 -19.66 -17.99
C SER A 154 8.05 -19.67 -19.51
N SER A 155 8.36 -18.56 -20.19
CA SER A 155 8.26 -18.40 -21.64
C SER A 155 9.49 -18.89 -22.43
N ASN A 156 10.62 -19.20 -21.78
CA ASN A 156 11.83 -19.68 -22.49
C ASN A 156 11.94 -21.21 -22.62
N LEU A 157 11.01 -21.98 -22.03
CA LEU A 157 10.99 -23.45 -22.20
C LEU A 157 10.18 -23.91 -23.42
N ALA A 158 9.19 -23.13 -23.86
CA ALA A 158 8.34 -23.52 -24.99
C ALA A 158 8.98 -23.28 -26.38
N GLU A 159 9.93 -22.35 -26.50
CA GLU A 159 10.60 -22.07 -27.79
C GLU A 159 11.77 -23.02 -28.07
N LEU A 160 12.34 -23.67 -27.04
CA LEU A 160 13.44 -24.64 -27.22
C LEU A 160 12.96 -26.06 -27.54
N GLU A 161 11.76 -26.45 -27.08
CA GLU A 161 11.15 -27.77 -27.39
C GLU A 161 10.48 -27.84 -28.77
N SER A 162 10.40 -26.72 -29.50
CA SER A 162 9.88 -26.68 -30.89
C SER A 162 10.98 -26.73 -31.96
N LEU A 163 12.23 -26.91 -31.53
CA LEU A 163 13.42 -26.99 -32.39
C LEU A 163 14.20 -28.30 -32.23
N GLU A 164 13.69 -29.27 -31.46
CA GLU A 164 14.15 -30.68 -31.45
C GLU A 164 13.14 -31.58 -32.17
#